data_AF-A0A9D5MWV6-F1
#
_entry.id   AF-A0A9D5MWV6-F1
#
_cell.length_a   1.000
_cell.length_b   1.000
_cell.length_c   1.000
_cell.angle_alpha   90.00
_cell.angle_beta   90.00
_cell.angle_gamma   90.00
#
_symmetry.space_group_name_H-M   'P 1'
#
loop_
_entity.id
_entity.type
_entity.pdbx_description
1 polymer ?
#
loop_
_entity_poly.entity_id
_entity_poly.type
_entity_poly.pdbx_seq_one_letter_code
_entity_poly.pdbx_strand_id
1 'polypeptide(L)' 'MQVQTYEQRILIPDEGKYLYNKKAQTVSTKVYLGINADASEWGEIDEETKLALEAEWERETELEAQTESVSQETLEIC' A
#
# COMPACT_ATOMS: atom_id res chain seq x y z
N MET A 1 -37.94 8.62 0.07
CA MET A 1 -36.51 8.98 0.06
C MET A 1 -35.78 8.00 0.96
N GLN A 2 -34.92 7.13 0.40
CA GLN A 2 -34.02 6.32 1.21
C GLN A 2 -32.80 7.19 1.51
N VAL A 3 -32.64 7.59 2.77
CA VAL A 3 -31.40 8.22 3.23
C VAL A 3 -30.41 7.08 3.42
N GLN A 4 -29.53 6.85 2.45
CA GLN A 4 -28.40 5.95 2.65
C GLN A 4 -27.47 6.61 3.67
N THR A 5 -27.57 6.16 4.92
CA THR A 5 -26.60 6.52 5.95
C THR A 5 -25.32 5.78 5.57
N TYR A 6 -24.32 6.51 5.08
CA TYR A 6 -23.01 5.93 4.78
C TYR A 6 -22.31 5.64 6.09
N GLU A 7 -22.62 4.50 6.69
CA GLU A 7 -21.92 4.02 7.87
C GLU A 7 -20.51 3.58 7.45
N GLN A 8 -19.50 4.20 8.06
CA GLN A 8 -18.09 3.89 7.84
C GLN A 8 -17.48 3.38 9.16
N ARG A 9 -16.56 2.43 9.05
CA ARG A 9 -15.70 1.99 10.15
C ARG A 9 -14.31 2.61 9.97
N ILE A 10 -13.67 2.96 11.06
CA ILE A 10 -12.30 3.47 11.05
C ILE A 10 -11.43 2.43 11.74
N LEU A 11 -10.38 1.99 11.05
CA LEU A 11 -9.30 1.24 11.66
C LEU A 11 -8.24 2.22 12.13
N ILE A 12 -7.87 2.09 13.39
CA ILE A 12 -6.81 2.85 14.04
C ILE A 12 -5.86 1.80 14.63
N PRO A 13 -4.57 1.79 14.27
CA PRO A 13 -3.60 0.89 14.86
C PRO A 13 -3.29 1.29 16.31
N ASP A 14 -2.67 0.40 17.07
CA ASP A 14 -2.11 0.71 18.38
C ASP A 14 -1.10 1.88 18.31
N GLU A 15 -0.88 2.53 19.45
CA GLU A 15 0.09 3.61 19.57
C GLU A 15 1.49 3.15 19.13
N GLY A 16 2.09 3.88 18.19
CA GLY A 16 3.40 3.55 17.61
C GLY A 16 3.37 2.52 16.47
N LYS A 17 2.19 2.02 16.08
CA LYS A 17 2.02 1.09 14.96
C LYS A 17 1.37 1.75 13.74
N TYR A 18 1.42 1.03 12.63
CA TYR A 18 0.83 1.41 11.34
C TYR A 18 -0.02 0.27 10.79
N LEU A 19 -1.06 0.61 10.05
CA LEU A 19 -1.86 -0.36 9.30
C LEU A 19 -1.19 -0.65 7.97
N TYR A 20 -0.99 -1.93 7.67
CA TYR A 20 -0.39 -2.41 6.44
C TYR A 20 -1.34 -3.33 5.70
N ASN A 21 -1.57 -3.02 4.42
CA ASN A 21 -2.26 -3.89 3.50
C ASN A 21 -1.25 -4.47 2.49
N LYS A 22 -1.00 -5.78 2.62
CA LYS A 22 -0.05 -6.49 1.76
C LYS A 22 -0.50 -6.55 0.31
N LYS A 23 -1.81 -6.71 0.05
CA LYS A 23 -2.33 -6.81 -1.32
C LYS A 23 -2.25 -5.49 -2.06
N ALA A 24 -2.49 -4.39 -1.34
CA ALA A 24 -2.43 -3.04 -1.89
C ALA A 24 -1.02 -2.42 -1.80
N GLN A 25 -0.03 -3.14 -1.25
CA GLN A 25 1.31 -2.61 -0.93
C GLN A 25 1.22 -1.18 -0.33
N THR A 26 0.39 -1.02 0.71
CA THR A 26 0.09 0.30 1.28
C THR A 26 0.22 0.27 2.79
N VAL A 27 0.89 1.27 3.36
CA VAL A 27 0.95 1.54 4.79
C VAL A 27 0.17 2.82 5.11
N SER A 28 -0.57 2.84 6.20
CA SER A 28 -1.39 3.99 6.62
C SER A 28 -1.52 4.09 8.13
N THR A 29 -1.63 5.31 8.66
CA THR A 29 -1.85 5.56 10.10
C THR A 29 -3.30 5.39 10.53
N LYS A 30 -4.24 5.37 9.57
CA LYS A 30 -5.67 5.10 9.76
C LYS A 30 -6.29 4.72 8.44
N VAL A 31 -7.35 3.90 8.48
CA VAL A 31 -8.06 3.46 7.27
C VAL A 31 -9.56 3.64 7.47
N TYR A 32 -10.21 4.24 6.48
CA TYR A 32 -11.66 4.37 6.42
C TYR A 32 -12.22 3.24 5.56
N LEU A 33 -12.97 2.34 6.19
CA LEU A 33 -13.60 1.20 5.56
C LEU A 33 -15.10 1.43 5.48
N GLY A 34 -15.72 0.98 4.38
CA GLY A 34 -17.18 0.85 4.34
C GLY A 34 -17.65 -0.15 5.40
N ILE A 35 -18.89 -0.03 5.89
CA ILE A 35 -19.41 -0.92 6.94
C ILE A 35 -19.34 -2.41 6.59
N ASN A 36 -19.33 -2.79 5.32
CA ASN A 36 -19.21 -4.18 4.86
C ASN A 36 -17.83 -4.51 4.26
N ALA A 37 -16.87 -3.57 4.31
CA ALA A 37 -15.53 -3.83 3.79
C ALA A 37 -14.75 -4.72 4.77
N ASP A 38 -13.96 -5.63 4.19
CA ASP A 38 -13.16 -6.56 4.97
C ASP A 38 -11.96 -5.85 5.60
N ALA A 39 -11.86 -5.91 6.92
CA ALA A 39 -10.74 -5.36 7.67
C ALA A 39 -9.58 -6.36 7.80
N SER A 40 -9.80 -7.63 7.47
CA SER A 40 -8.81 -8.71 7.66
C SER A 40 -7.60 -8.55 6.76
N GLU A 41 -7.71 -7.76 5.69
CA GLU A 41 -6.60 -7.41 4.80
C GLU A 41 -5.62 -6.39 5.39
N TRP A 42 -5.99 -5.73 6.48
CA TRP A 42 -5.19 -4.74 7.18
C TRP A 42 -4.57 -5.35 8.44
N GLY A 43 -3.26 -5.59 8.39
CA GLY A 43 -2.47 -5.98 9.56
C GLY A 43 -1.85 -4.76 10.24
N GLU A 44 -1.37 -4.94 11.46
CA GLU A 44 -0.57 -3.92 12.15
C GLU A 44 0.91 -4.24 12.04
N ILE A 45 1.71 -3.22 11.79
CA ILE A 45 3.17 -3.31 11.72
C ILE A 45 3.81 -2.19 12.52
N ASP A 46 5.02 -2.43 13.01
CA ASP A 46 5.82 -1.42 13.70
C ASP A 46 6.58 -0.52 12.69
N GLU A 47 7.11 0.60 13.19
CA GLU A 47 7.90 1.55 12.39
C GLU A 47 9.09 0.89 11.68
N GLU A 48 9.79 -0.03 12.35
CA GLU A 48 10.91 -0.77 11.75
C GLU A 48 10.48 -1.58 10.52
N THR A 49 9.33 -2.25 10.61
CA THR A 49 8.78 -3.03 9.50
C THR A 49 8.30 -2.12 8.36
N LYS A 50 7.71 -0.97 8.69
CA LYS A 50 7.32 0.05 7.71
C LYS A 50 8.53 0.49 6.88
N LEU A 51 9.64 0.83 7.54
CA LEU A 51 10.86 1.26 6.85
C LEU A 51 11.46 0.17 5.97
N ALA A 52 11.43 -1.10 6.42
CA ALA A 52 11.89 -2.22 5.63
C ALA A 52 11.04 -2.44 4.36
N LEU A 53 9.72 -2.28 4.46
CA LEU A 53 8.80 -2.37 3.32
C LEU A 53 8.99 -1.21 2.32
N GLU A 54 9.11 0.02 2.81
CA GLU A 54 9.37 1.19 1.96
C GLU A 54 10.69 1.04 1.19
N ALA A 55 11.75 0.53 1.84
CA ALA A 55 13.04 0.26 1.20
C ALA A 55 13.00 -0.92 0.21
N GLU A 56 12.07 -1.87 0.37
CA GLU A 56 11.84 -2.94 -0.61
C GLU A 56 11.12 -2.41 -1.85
N TRP A 57 10.08 -1.60 -1.67
CA TRP A 57 9.32 -1.01 -2.78
C TRP A 57 10.13 0.01 -3.58
N GLU A 58 10.99 0.78 -2.92
CA GLU A 58 11.92 1.67 -3.63
C GLU A 58 12.88 0.87 -4.51
N ARG A 59 13.39 -0.28 -4.03
CA ARG A 59 14.24 -1.18 -4.83
C ARG A 59 13.48 -1.85 -5.98
N GLU A 60 12.23 -2.23 -5.77
CA GLU A 60 11.37 -2.80 -6.82
C GLU A 60 11.13 -1.76 -7.93
N THR A 61 10.79 -0.53 -7.55
CA THR A 61 10.58 0.58 -8.49
C THR A 61 11.85 0.94 -9.26
N GLU A 62 13.01 0.98 -8.60
CA GLU A 62 14.30 1.25 -9.25
C GLU A 62 14.70 0.13 -10.24
N LEU A 63 14.39 -1.13 -9.90
CA LEU A 63 14.64 -2.27 -10.79
C LEU A 63 13.72 -2.24 -12.01
N GLU A 64 12.42 -1.96 -11.83
CA GLU A 64 11.46 -1.81 -12.93
C GLU A 64 11.87 -0.68 -13.88
N ALA A 65 12.23 0.49 -13.33
CA ALA A 65 12.71 1.62 -14.12
C ALA A 65 13.98 1.31 -14.93
N GLN A 66 14.92 0.53 -14.37
CA GLN A 66 16.12 0.10 -15.10
C GLN A 66 15.80 -0.90 -16.21
N THR A 67 14.86 -1.82 -16.00
CA THR A 67 14.44 -2.78 -17.04
C THR A 67 13.69 -2.14 -18.21
N GLU A 68 12.91 -1.07 -17.97
CA GLU A 68 12.27 -0.30 -19.04
C GLU A 68 13.30 0.49 -19.88
N SER A 69 14.34 1.02 -19.26
CA SER A 69 15.39 1.76 -19.98
C SER A 69 16.24 0.88 -20.89
N VAL A 70 16.47 -0.39 -20.54
CA VAL A 70 17.24 -1.34 -21.37
C VAL A 70 16.43 -1.84 -22.58
N SER A 71 15.10 -1.87 -22.47
CA SER A 71 14.23 -2.32 -23.58
C SER A 71 14.06 -1.26 -24.67
N GLN A 72 14.20 0.03 -24.36
CA GLN A 72 14.11 1.10 -25.36
C GLN A 72 15.42 1.31 -26.15
N GLU A 73 16.59 1.06 -25.54
CA GLU A 73 17.89 1.32 -26.20
C GLU A 73 18.26 0.29 -27.29
N THR A 74 17.57 -0.85 -27.39
CA THR A 74 17.88 -1.90 -28.39
C THR A 74 17.10 -1.82 -29.70
N LEU A 75 16.14 -0.90 -29.84
CA LEU A 75 15.32 -0.76 -31.05
C LEU A 75 15.78 0.32 -32.04
N GLU A 76 16.79 1.13 -31.73
CA GLU A 76 17.30 2.21 -32.63
C GLU A 76 18.64 1.89 -33.29
N ILE A 77 19.02 0.60 -33.44
CA ILE A 77 20.24 0.20 -34.18
C ILE A 77 19.94 -0.90 -35.23
N CYS A 78 18.93 -0.69 -36.08
CA CYS A 78 18.77 -1.40 -37.36
C CYS A 78 18.28 -0.41 -38.44
#